data_AF-A0A089MZL5-F1
#
_entry.id   AF-A0A089MZL5-F1
#
_cell.length_a   1.000
_cell.length_b   1.000
_cell.length_c   1.000
_cell.angle_alpha   90.00
_cell.angle_beta   90.00
_cell.angle_gamma   90.00
#
_symmetry.space_group_name_H-M   'P 1'
#
loop_
_entity.id
_entity.type
_entity.pdbx_description
1 polymer ?
#
loop_
_entity_poly.entity_id
_entity_poly.type
_entity_poly.pdbx_seq_one_letter_code
_entity_poly.pdbx_strand_id
1 'polypeptide(L)'
;MSNIINKSLHAFPKSFINNSNEIILEPRNNVYFRLEGVSTELDFKCKMFAWVSRPIAKGLNKYWAPRVLESFNQVLGTRFTKDEMYEIYDRLGNDVNRKLTVQFIESGYDMALLVR
;
A
#
# COMPACT_ATOMS: atom_id res chain seq x y z
N MET A 1 17.95 1.46 -7.56
CA MET A 1 16.73 1.08 -6.79
C MET A 1 15.69 2.14 -7.08
N SER A 2 14.46 1.76 -7.47
CA SER A 2 13.46 2.75 -7.89
C SER A 2 13.18 3.76 -6.77
N ASN A 3 12.95 5.04 -7.13
CA ASN A 3 12.78 6.14 -6.18
C ASN A 3 11.75 5.83 -5.08
N ILE A 4 10.65 5.17 -5.45
CA ILE A 4 9.57 4.82 -4.51
C ILE A 4 9.91 3.71 -3.52
N ILE A 5 10.76 2.75 -3.89
CA ILE A 5 11.20 1.69 -2.96
C ILE A 5 12.03 2.32 -1.86
N ASN A 6 13.01 3.17 -2.21
CA ASN A 6 13.80 3.91 -1.22
C ASN A 6 12.93 4.83 -0.36
N LYS A 7 11.98 5.54 -0.97
CA LYS A 7 10.99 6.34 -0.24
C LYS A 7 10.22 5.51 0.78
N SER A 8 9.83 4.28 0.41
CA SER A 8 9.15 3.35 1.32
C SER A 8 10.06 2.90 2.46
N LEU A 9 11.32 2.59 2.16
CA LEU A 9 12.30 2.21 3.18
C LEU A 9 12.56 3.32 4.20
N HIS A 10 12.46 4.58 3.79
CA HIS A 10 12.56 5.73 4.69
C HIS A 10 11.26 6.02 5.45
N ALA A 11 10.11 5.91 4.80
CA ALA A 11 8.80 6.23 5.39
C ALA A 11 8.35 5.19 6.42
N PHE A 12 8.71 3.92 6.24
CA PHE A 12 8.35 2.84 7.14
C PHE A 12 9.51 2.51 8.10
N PRO A 13 9.36 2.72 9.41
CA PRO A 13 10.43 2.46 10.37
C PRO A 13 10.82 0.99 10.41
N LYS A 14 12.14 0.71 10.41
CA LYS A 14 12.70 -0.65 10.44
C LYS A 14 12.32 -1.52 9.24
N SER A 15 11.83 -0.92 8.16
CA SER A 15 11.58 -1.65 6.92
C SER A 15 12.89 -2.06 6.25
N PHE A 16 12.84 -3.14 5.49
CA PHE A 16 14.00 -3.70 4.79
C PHE A 16 13.54 -4.57 3.61
N ILE A 17 14.46 -4.91 2.72
CA ILE A 17 14.25 -5.92 1.69
C ILE A 17 14.97 -7.19 2.13
N ASN A 18 14.26 -8.32 2.14
CA ASN A 18 14.83 -9.61 2.54
C ASN A 18 15.45 -10.36 1.33
N ASN A 19 16.09 -11.49 1.59
CA ASN A 19 16.74 -12.31 0.55
C ASN A 19 15.75 -12.97 -0.42
N SER A 20 14.45 -12.99 -0.11
CA SER A 20 13.37 -13.47 -0.96
C SER A 20 12.80 -12.38 -1.88
N ASN A 21 13.46 -11.22 -1.96
CA ASN A 21 13.00 -10.05 -2.72
C ASN A 21 11.62 -9.55 -2.27
N GLU A 22 11.33 -9.63 -0.97
CA GLU A 22 10.15 -9.02 -0.35
C GLU A 22 10.54 -7.72 0.33
N ILE A 23 9.73 -6.68 0.11
CA ILE A 23 9.82 -5.47 0.92
C ILE A 23 9.00 -5.68 2.19
N ILE A 24 9.68 -5.77 3.32
CA ILE A 24 9.07 -5.83 4.65
C ILE A 24 8.85 -4.39 5.11
N LEU A 25 7.60 -3.93 5.13
CA LEU A 25 7.23 -2.57 5.49
C LEU A 25 7.04 -2.42 7.01
N GLU A 26 6.38 -3.37 7.65
CA GLU A 26 6.24 -3.39 9.11
C GLU A 26 6.53 -4.82 9.63
N PRO A 27 7.73 -5.06 10.19
CA PRO A 27 8.16 -6.41 10.54
C PRO A 27 7.35 -7.08 11.65
N ARG A 28 6.82 -6.32 12.63
CA ARG A 28 6.18 -6.91 13.83
C ARG A 28 4.86 -7.60 13.50
N ASN A 29 4.08 -7.04 12.59
CA ASN A 29 2.78 -7.56 12.17
C ASN A 29 2.86 -8.17 10.75
N ASN A 30 4.07 -8.36 10.23
CA ASN A 30 4.33 -8.98 8.93
C ASN A 30 3.56 -8.28 7.79
N VAL A 31 3.70 -6.95 7.69
CA VAL A 31 3.18 -6.18 6.56
C VAL A 31 4.25 -6.13 5.48
N TYR A 32 4.03 -6.82 4.37
CA TYR A 32 5.01 -6.95 3.30
C TYR A 32 4.34 -7.27 1.95
N PHE A 33 5.12 -7.20 0.88
CA PHE A 33 4.80 -7.87 -0.37
C PHE A 33 6.07 -8.18 -1.16
N ARG A 34 5.97 -9.11 -2.11
CA ARG A 34 7.05 -9.46 -3.04
C ARG A 34 7.28 -8.36 -4.06
N LEU A 35 8.53 -8.03 -4.35
CA LEU A 35 8.91 -7.08 -5.41
C LEU A 35 8.95 -7.72 -6.81
N GLU A 36 8.71 -9.03 -6.91
CA GLU A 36 8.55 -9.72 -8.20
C GLU A 36 7.49 -9.04 -9.08
N GLY A 37 7.81 -8.76 -10.34
CA GLY A 37 6.89 -8.05 -11.24
C GLY A 37 6.70 -6.57 -10.94
N VAL A 38 7.54 -5.96 -10.09
CA VAL A 38 7.61 -4.50 -9.92
C VAL A 38 8.71 -3.96 -10.83
N SER A 39 8.32 -3.41 -11.98
CA SER A 39 9.25 -2.77 -12.93
C SER A 39 9.11 -1.25 -12.95
N THR A 40 7.94 -0.74 -12.56
CA THR A 40 7.61 0.69 -12.57
C THR A 40 7.12 1.18 -11.21
N GLU A 41 7.04 2.50 -11.04
CA GLU A 41 6.40 3.10 -9.87
C GLU A 41 4.91 2.74 -9.78
N LEU A 42 4.24 2.62 -10.93
CA LEU A 42 2.83 2.21 -11.01
C LEU A 42 2.62 0.79 -10.49
N ASP A 43 3.50 -0.15 -10.86
CA ASP A 43 3.43 -1.54 -10.34
C ASP A 43 3.57 -1.56 -8.81
N PHE A 44 4.52 -0.77 -8.28
CA PHE A 44 4.72 -0.67 -6.85
C PHE A 44 3.48 -0.09 -6.14
N LYS A 45 2.90 0.98 -6.66
CA LYS A 45 1.66 1.58 -6.13
C LYS A 45 0.50 0.58 -6.18
N CYS A 46 0.35 -0.18 -7.27
CA CYS A 46 -0.65 -1.24 -7.35
C CYS A 46 -0.46 -2.27 -6.24
N LYS A 47 0.77 -2.71 -5.97
CA LYS A 47 1.06 -3.65 -4.87
C LYS A 47 0.83 -3.05 -3.48
N MET A 48 1.10 -1.76 -3.28
CA MET A 48 0.74 -1.06 -2.04
C MET A 48 -0.77 -1.19 -1.78
N PHE A 49 -1.62 -0.88 -2.76
CA PHE A 49 -3.07 -1.02 -2.61
C PHE A 49 -3.50 -2.49 -2.45
N ALA A 50 -2.92 -3.42 -3.21
CA ALA A 50 -3.30 -4.82 -3.13
C ALA A 50 -2.98 -5.45 -1.77
N TRP A 51 -1.78 -5.20 -1.23
CA TRP A 51 -1.25 -6.00 -0.12
C TRP A 51 -1.20 -5.26 1.22
N VAL A 52 -1.20 -3.92 1.21
CA VAL A 52 -1.08 -3.10 2.43
C VAL A 52 -2.43 -2.54 2.89
N SER A 53 -3.41 -2.41 1.98
CA SER A 53 -4.75 -1.93 2.33
C SER A 53 -5.45 -2.81 3.37
N ARG A 54 -5.37 -4.15 3.24
CA ARG A 54 -6.00 -5.09 4.18
C ARG A 54 -5.42 -4.98 5.59
N PRO A 55 -4.09 -5.05 5.81
CA PRO A 55 -3.51 -4.78 7.12
C PRO A 55 -4.02 -3.48 7.73
N ILE A 56 -4.01 -2.39 6.96
CA ILE A 56 -4.48 -1.10 7.45
C ILE A 56 -5.96 -1.16 7.81
N ALA A 57 -6.83 -1.67 6.95
CA ALA A 57 -8.29 -1.66 7.13
C ALA A 57 -8.74 -2.63 8.23
N LYS A 58 -8.31 -3.89 8.20
CA LYS A 58 -8.85 -4.98 9.03
C LYS A 58 -7.81 -5.79 9.82
N GLY A 59 -6.54 -5.76 9.42
CA GLY A 59 -5.52 -6.67 9.98
C GLY A 59 -4.79 -6.16 11.23
N LEU A 60 -4.60 -4.85 11.35
CA LEU A 60 -3.79 -4.25 12.40
C LEU A 60 -4.66 -3.71 13.55
N ASN A 61 -4.13 -3.79 14.76
CA ASN A 61 -4.79 -3.22 15.95
C ASN A 61 -4.74 -1.68 15.96
N LYS A 62 -5.44 -1.05 16.92
CA LYS A 62 -5.52 0.41 17.09
C LYS A 62 -4.18 1.12 17.28
N TYR A 63 -3.13 0.40 17.65
CA TYR A 63 -1.78 0.95 17.75
C TYR A 63 -1.07 0.94 16.40
N TRP A 64 -1.12 -0.17 15.65
CA TRP A 64 -0.34 -0.32 14.41
C TRP A 64 -1.04 0.24 13.17
N ALA A 65 -2.36 0.12 13.07
CA ALA A 65 -3.11 0.60 11.91
C ALA A 65 -2.84 2.08 11.56
N PRO A 66 -2.90 3.05 12.50
CA PRO A 66 -2.65 4.45 12.16
C PRO A 66 -1.21 4.72 11.73
N ARG A 67 -0.22 4.02 12.31
CA ARG A 67 1.20 4.20 11.96
C ARG A 67 1.52 3.69 10.56
N VAL A 68 0.99 2.52 10.21
CA VAL A 68 1.15 1.95 8.87
C VAL A 68 0.42 2.81 7.83
N LEU A 69 -0.77 3.35 8.18
CA LEU A 69 -1.50 4.29 7.32
C LEU A 69 -0.73 5.60 7.11
N GLU A 70 -0.09 6.15 8.14
CA GLU A 70 0.73 7.35 8.02
C GLU A 70 1.89 7.16 7.03
N SER A 71 2.67 6.09 7.19
CA SER A 71 3.75 5.74 6.25
C SER A 71 3.21 5.45 4.83
N PHE A 72 2.07 4.76 4.72
CA PHE A 72 1.39 4.51 3.45
C PHE A 72 1.03 5.82 2.72
N ASN A 73 0.41 6.75 3.44
CA ASN A 73 0.06 8.08 2.94
C ASN A 73 1.31 8.89 2.55
N GLN A 74 2.38 8.84 3.34
CA GLN A 74 3.64 9.50 3.02
C GLN A 74 4.26 8.97 1.72
N VAL A 75 4.26 7.64 1.52
CA VAL A 75 4.79 7.02 0.29
C VAL A 75 3.96 7.44 -0.93
N LEU A 76 2.63 7.39 -0.84
CA LEU A 76 1.75 7.67 -1.98
C LEU A 76 1.45 9.16 -2.21
N GLY A 77 1.78 10.02 -1.24
CA GLY A 77 1.46 11.45 -1.28
C GLY A 77 -0.03 11.73 -1.04
N THR A 78 -0.68 10.91 -0.21
CA THR A 78 -2.13 10.94 0.04
C THR A 78 -2.44 11.33 1.48
N ARG A 79 -3.73 11.43 1.80
CA ARG A 79 -4.24 11.68 3.17
C ARG A 79 -5.43 10.78 3.50
N PHE A 80 -5.38 9.52 3.07
CA PHE A 80 -6.48 8.60 3.32
C PHE A 80 -6.72 8.41 4.81
N THR A 81 -7.99 8.36 5.15
CA THR A 81 -8.50 8.04 6.47
C THR A 81 -8.64 6.54 6.65
N LYS A 82 -8.78 6.12 7.90
CA LYS A 82 -9.05 4.71 8.23
C LYS A 82 -10.33 4.19 7.55
N ASP A 83 -11.34 5.04 7.41
CA ASP A 83 -12.62 4.65 6.82
C ASP A 83 -12.52 4.46 5.30
N GLU A 84 -11.84 5.38 4.60
CA GLU A 84 -11.56 5.22 3.16
C GLU A 84 -10.74 3.96 2.87
N MET A 85 -9.86 3.54 3.79
CA MET A 85 -9.10 2.30 3.63
C MET A 85 -9.98 1.05 3.61
N TYR A 86 -11.20 1.06 4.18
CA TYR A 86 -12.13 -0.05 4.03
C TYR A 86 -12.63 -0.17 2.59
N GLU A 87 -13.00 0.94 1.96
CA GLU A 87 -13.45 0.98 0.56
C GLU A 87 -12.29 0.63 -0.40
N ILE A 88 -11.12 1.21 -0.17
CA ILE A 88 -9.89 0.88 -0.92
C ILE A 88 -9.59 -0.61 -0.82
N TYR A 89 -9.64 -1.19 0.38
CA TYR A 89 -9.43 -2.63 0.55
C TYR A 89 -10.50 -3.45 -0.16
N ASP A 90 -11.79 -3.10 -0.02
CA ASP A 90 -12.89 -3.84 -0.65
C ASP A 90 -12.75 -3.87 -2.17
N ARG A 91 -12.35 -2.75 -2.78
CA ARG A 91 -12.34 -2.58 -4.23
C ARG A 91 -11.01 -2.94 -4.90
N LEU A 92 -9.88 -2.75 -4.21
CA LEU A 92 -8.53 -2.84 -4.79
C LEU A 92 -7.64 -3.88 -4.08
N GLY A 93 -8.05 -4.35 -2.90
CA GLY A 93 -7.29 -5.31 -2.11
C GLY A 93 -7.11 -6.65 -2.81
N ASN A 94 -6.04 -7.36 -2.45
CA ASN A 94 -5.62 -8.64 -3.05
C ASN A 94 -5.58 -8.63 -4.58
N ASP A 95 -5.36 -7.44 -5.18
CA ASP A 95 -5.30 -7.25 -6.62
C ASP A 95 -6.56 -7.69 -7.38
N VAL A 96 -7.73 -7.61 -6.72
CA VAL A 96 -9.01 -8.10 -7.27
C VAL A 96 -9.40 -7.46 -8.60
N ASN A 97 -8.98 -6.20 -8.84
CA ASN A 97 -9.24 -5.50 -10.09
C ASN A 97 -8.07 -4.56 -10.45
N ARG A 98 -7.03 -5.11 -11.08
CA ARG A 98 -5.84 -4.34 -11.49
C ARG A 98 -6.17 -3.12 -12.35
N LYS A 99 -7.12 -3.25 -13.28
CA LYS A 99 -7.50 -2.15 -14.18
C LYS A 99 -8.09 -0.97 -13.40
N LEU A 100 -8.96 -1.25 -12.44
CA LEU A 100 -9.51 -0.23 -11.55
C LEU A 100 -8.43 0.40 -10.68
N THR A 101 -7.49 -0.38 -10.14
CA THR A 101 -6.36 0.14 -9.35
C THR A 101 -5.52 1.13 -10.16
N VAL A 102 -5.22 0.82 -11.42
CA VAL A 102 -4.49 1.72 -12.32
C VAL A 102 -5.28 3.00 -12.55
N GLN A 103 -6.57 2.90 -12.90
CA GLN A 103 -7.45 4.07 -13.08
C GLN A 103 -7.51 4.95 -11.83
N PHE A 104 -7.61 4.33 -10.65
CA PHE A 104 -7.60 5.02 -9.37
C PHE A 104 -6.29 5.79 -9.17
N ILE A 105 -5.13 5.17 -9.43
CA ILE A 105 -3.82 5.84 -9.31
C ILE A 105 -3.68 6.99 -10.31
N GLU A 106 -4.03 6.77 -11.58
CA GLU A 106 -3.89 7.77 -12.65
C GLU A 106 -4.84 8.95 -12.49
N SER A 107 -6.01 8.74 -11.88
CA SER A 107 -6.95 9.81 -11.53
C SER A 107 -6.46 10.74 -10.40
N GLY A 108 -5.32 10.43 -9.77
CA GLY A 108 -4.90 11.12 -8.55
C GLY A 108 -5.66 10.66 -7.30
N TYR A 109 -6.08 9.38 -7.29
CA TYR A 109 -6.77 8.72 -6.18
C TYR A 109 -8.22 9.19 -5.95
N ASP A 110 -8.99 9.36 -7.03
CA ASP A 110 -10.41 9.73 -6.94
C ASP A 110 -11.25 8.61 -6.31
N MET A 111 -11.69 8.82 -5.06
CA MET A 111 -12.51 7.87 -4.30
C MET A 111 -13.87 7.60 -4.95
N ALA A 112 -14.37 8.48 -5.82
CA ALA A 112 -15.64 8.26 -6.54
C ALA A 112 -15.58 7.01 -7.45
N LEU A 113 -14.38 6.64 -7.94
CA LEU A 113 -14.18 5.41 -8.74
C LEU A 113 -14.40 4.12 -7.94
N LEU A 114 -14.33 4.21 -6.61
CA LEU A 114 -14.48 3.08 -5.68
C LEU A 114 -15.89 2.96 -5.10
N VAL A 115 -16.78 3.90 -5.42
CA VAL A 115 -18.20 3.80 -5.09
C VAL A 115 -18.86 2.75 -5.99
N ARG A 116 -19.84 2.02 -5.47
CA ARG A 116 -20.62 1.01 -6.22
C ARG A 116 -21.88 1.61 -6.81
#